data_AF-A0A957EWU9-F1
#
_entry.id   AF-A0A957EWU9-F1
#
_cell.length_a   1.000
_cell.length_b   1.000
_cell.length_c   1.000
_cell.angle_alpha   90.00
_cell.angle_beta   90.00
_cell.angle_gamma   90.00
#
_symmetry.space_group_name_H-M   'P 1'
#
loop_
_entity.id
_entity.type
_entity.pdbx_description
1 polymer ?
#
loop_
_entity_poly.entity_id
_entity_poly.type
_entity_poly.pdbx_seq_one_letter_code
_entity_poly.pdbx_strand_id
1 'polypeptide(L)'
;MTTYLEKLQAIQQQNNSWLCIGLDPIPEKLPVEAVSRWDEPLLPFNKAIIDATADLVCAYKPNLGFYLQWGAAGVIALERTIAYIP
;
A
#
# COMPACT_ATOMS: atom_id res chain seq x y z
N MET A 1 -20.08 10.27 12.26
CA MET A 1 -18.83 9.49 12.21
C MET A 1 -19.11 8.31 11.32
N THR A 2 -18.45 8.21 10.17
CA THR A 2 -18.68 7.11 9.21
C THR A 2 -18.03 5.84 9.75
N THR A 3 -18.76 4.73 9.74
CA THR A 3 -18.23 3.41 10.11
C THR A 3 -17.30 2.86 9.03
N TYR A 4 -16.49 1.86 9.38
CA TYR A 4 -15.64 1.18 8.41
C TYR A 4 -16.44 0.56 7.26
N LEU A 5 -17.58 -0.09 7.58
CA LEU A 5 -18.42 -0.74 6.58
C LEU A 5 -19.06 0.29 5.63
N GLU A 6 -19.48 1.44 6.13
CA GLU A 6 -19.99 2.53 5.29
C GLU A 6 -18.88 3.11 4.38
N LYS A 7 -17.66 3.33 4.90
CA LYS A 7 -16.51 3.78 4.07
C LYS A 7 -16.23 2.77 2.95
N LEU A 8 -16.19 1.48 3.29
CA LEU A 8 -15.92 0.41 2.33
C LEU A 8 -17.02 0.32 1.26
N GLN A 9 -18.30 0.33 1.66
CA GLN A 9 -19.43 0.29 0.72
C GLN A 9 -19.43 1.49 -0.22
N ALA A 10 -19.14 2.69 0.29
CA ALA A 10 -19.07 3.89 -0.54
C ALA A 10 -18.01 3.76 -1.64
N ILE A 11 -16.81 3.27 -1.32
CA ILE A 11 -15.73 3.15 -2.30
C ILE A 11 -15.96 1.96 -3.26
N GLN A 12 -16.56 0.87 -2.80
CA GLN A 12 -16.97 -0.25 -3.66
C GLN A 12 -17.94 0.20 -4.74
N GLN A 13 -18.89 1.08 -4.39
CA GLN A 13 -19.84 1.67 -5.33
C GLN A 13 -19.15 2.69 -6.25
N GLN A 14 -18.34 3.58 -5.70
CA GLN A 14 -17.64 4.62 -6.47
C GLN A 14 -16.74 4.02 -7.57
N ASN A 15 -15.94 3.01 -7.22
CA ASN A 15 -15.00 2.38 -8.15
C ASN A 15 -15.61 1.15 -8.85
N ASN A 16 -16.88 0.81 -8.57
CA ASN A 16 -17.55 -0.41 -9.03
C ASN A 16 -16.68 -1.66 -8.89
N SER A 17 -16.06 -1.83 -7.72
CA SER A 17 -14.98 -2.79 -7.51
C SER A 17 -15.08 -3.48 -6.16
N TRP A 18 -14.76 -4.77 -6.16
CA TRP A 18 -14.55 -5.60 -4.97
C TRP A 18 -13.07 -5.95 -4.77
N LEU A 19 -12.19 -5.39 -5.62
CA LEU A 19 -10.78 -5.73 -5.64
C LEU A 19 -10.06 -5.13 -4.43
N CYS A 20 -9.32 -5.99 -3.73
CA CYS A 20 -8.39 -5.59 -2.68
C CYS A 20 -6.97 -5.93 -3.14
N ILE A 21 -6.10 -4.91 -3.25
CA ILE A 21 -4.71 -5.11 -3.68
C ILE A 21 -3.81 -5.29 -2.46
N GLY A 22 -2.96 -6.32 -2.51
CA GLY A 22 -1.90 -6.53 -1.53
C GLY A 22 -0.72 -5.57 -1.76
N LEU A 23 -0.22 -4.95 -0.69
CA LEU A 23 0.98 -4.11 -0.71
C LEU A 23 2.11 -4.87 -0.02
N ASP A 24 2.68 -5.82 -0.76
CA ASP A 24 3.55 -6.88 -0.25
C ASP A 24 4.94 -6.77 -0.92
N PRO A 25 5.80 -5.81 -0.49
CA PRO A 25 7.06 -5.52 -1.16
C PRO A 25 8.10 -6.63 -0.90
N ILE A 26 8.15 -7.57 -1.84
CA ILE A 26 9.12 -8.67 -1.88
C ILE A 26 10.43 -8.12 -2.47
N PRO A 27 11.58 -8.21 -1.77
CA PRO A 27 12.85 -7.63 -2.23
C PRO A 27 13.23 -8.01 -3.67
N GLU A 28 13.01 -9.26 -4.08
CA GLU A 28 13.34 -9.78 -5.41
C GLU A 28 12.46 -9.19 -6.53
N LYS A 29 11.33 -8.59 -6.18
CA LYS A 29 10.40 -7.92 -7.11
C LYS A 29 10.54 -6.41 -7.11
N LEU A 30 11.35 -5.85 -6.20
CA LEU A 30 11.61 -4.43 -6.18
C LEU A 30 12.57 -4.08 -7.34
N PRO A 31 12.30 -3.02 -8.12
CA PRO A 31 13.26 -2.54 -9.10
C PRO A 31 14.60 -2.25 -8.41
N VAL A 32 15.71 -2.75 -8.96
CA VAL A 32 17.06 -2.61 -8.36
C VAL A 32 17.39 -1.14 -8.06
N GLU A 33 16.91 -0.23 -8.92
CA GLU A 33 17.06 1.22 -8.78
C GLU A 33 16.24 1.81 -7.63
N ALA A 34 15.11 1.18 -7.25
CA ALA A 34 14.28 1.59 -6.13
C ALA A 34 14.86 1.15 -4.77
N VAL A 35 15.65 0.07 -4.74
CA VAL A 35 16.30 -0.40 -3.50
C VAL A 35 17.57 0.40 -3.17
N SER A 36 18.25 0.93 -4.18
CA SER A 36 19.59 1.52 -4.05
C SER A 36 19.62 3.06 -4.05
N ARG A 37 18.54 3.74 -4.43
CA ARG A 37 18.48 5.22 -4.52
C ARG A 37 17.81 5.91 -3.34
N TRP A 38 17.15 5.19 -2.44
CA TRP A 38 16.27 5.78 -1.45
C TRP A 38 16.61 5.29 -0.04
N ASP A 39 16.65 6.21 0.92
CA ASP A 39 16.68 5.88 2.34
C ASP A 39 15.41 5.10 2.77
N GLU A 40 14.34 5.18 1.98
CA GLU A 40 13.07 4.44 2.14
C GLU A 40 12.65 3.75 0.84
N PRO A 41 13.12 2.52 0.56
CA PRO A 41 12.85 1.85 -0.72
C PRO A 41 11.40 1.35 -0.87
N LEU A 42 10.70 1.12 0.25
CA LEU A 42 9.35 0.53 0.23
C LEU A 42 8.25 1.54 -0.09
N LEU A 43 8.39 2.78 0.40
CA LEU A 43 7.33 3.78 0.30
C LEU A 43 7.10 4.21 -1.16
N PRO A 44 8.12 4.57 -1.97
CA PRO A 44 7.92 4.94 -3.37
C PRO A 44 7.28 3.81 -4.20
N PHE A 45 7.67 2.56 -3.93
CA PHE A 45 7.11 1.40 -4.61
C PHE A 45 5.62 1.24 -4.30
N ASN A 46 5.24 1.30 -3.03
CA ASN A 46 3.83 1.23 -2.62
C ASN A 46 3.01 2.40 -3.15
N LYS A 47 3.56 3.62 -3.12
CA LYS A 47 2.90 4.80 -3.69
C LYS A 47 2.62 4.64 -5.17
N ALA A 48 3.59 4.16 -5.94
CA ALA A 48 3.42 3.91 -7.37
C ALA A 48 2.27 2.92 -7.65
N ILE A 49 2.13 1.87 -6.83
CA ILE A 49 0.98 0.95 -6.93
C ILE A 49 -0.31 1.69 -6.60
N ILE A 50 -0.36 2.41 -5.46
CA ILE A 50 -1.56 3.13 -5.02
C ILE A 50 -2.02 4.14 -6.07
N ASP A 51 -1.11 4.97 -6.58
CA ASP A 51 -1.38 6.00 -7.59
C ASP A 51 -1.91 5.40 -8.89
N ALA A 52 -1.43 4.21 -9.27
CA ALA A 52 -1.84 3.53 -10.49
C ALA A 52 -3.17 2.75 -10.35
N THR A 53 -3.65 2.50 -9.13
CA THR A 53 -4.79 1.60 -8.90
C THR A 53 -5.91 2.14 -8.01
N ALA A 54 -5.78 3.36 -7.46
CA ALA A 54 -6.74 3.91 -6.48
C ALA A 54 -8.17 4.05 -7.01
N ASP A 55 -8.36 4.23 -8.31
CA ASP A 55 -9.65 4.29 -9.00
C ASP A 55 -10.22 2.89 -9.36
N LEU A 56 -9.43 1.82 -9.17
CA LEU A 56 -9.78 0.46 -9.55
C LEU A 56 -10.07 -0.47 -8.35
N VAL A 57 -9.68 -0.09 -7.14
CA VAL A 57 -9.77 -0.94 -5.94
C VAL A 57 -10.80 -0.45 -4.94
N CYS A 58 -11.23 -1.33 -4.04
CA CYS A 58 -11.96 -0.92 -2.83
C CYS A 58 -11.11 -0.90 -1.57
N ALA A 59 -9.94 -1.54 -1.59
CA ALA A 59 -9.07 -1.61 -0.43
C ALA A 59 -7.62 -1.93 -0.83
N TYR A 60 -6.71 -1.57 0.07
CA TYR A 60 -5.34 -2.07 0.07
C TYR A 60 -5.10 -2.88 1.35
N LYS A 61 -4.31 -3.95 1.24
CA LYS A 61 -3.99 -4.85 2.34
C LYS A 61 -2.48 -5.02 2.43
N PRO A 62 -1.75 -4.13 3.12
CA PRO A 62 -0.34 -4.36 3.42
C PRO A 62 -0.19 -5.58 4.33
N ASN A 63 0.68 -6.53 3.98
CA ASN A 63 1.01 -7.64 4.87
C ASN A 63 2.26 -7.32 5.69
N LEU A 64 2.06 -7.24 7.02
CA LEU A 64 3.05 -6.87 8.01
C LEU A 64 4.39 -7.64 7.88
N GLY A 65 4.36 -8.92 7.50
CA GLY A 65 5.56 -9.74 7.38
C GLY A 65 6.58 -9.18 6.39
N PHE A 66 6.12 -8.60 5.27
CA PHE A 66 7.00 -8.01 4.26
C PHE A 66 7.65 -6.71 4.70
N TYR A 67 7.08 -6.02 5.70
CA TYR A 67 7.64 -4.79 6.24
C TYR A 67 8.63 -5.11 7.36
N LEU A 68 8.29 -6.05 8.25
CA LEU A 68 9.13 -6.37 9.42
C LEU A 68 10.52 -6.90 9.08
N GLN A 69 10.69 -7.54 7.92
CA GLN A 69 12.02 -7.98 7.45
C GLN A 69 13.03 -6.83 7.25
N TRP A 70 12.55 -5.58 7.16
CA TRP A 70 13.37 -4.36 7.01
C TRP A 70 13.58 -3.62 8.34
N GLY A 71 13.23 -4.24 9.48
CA GLY A 71 13.38 -3.64 10.81
C GLY A 71 12.56 -2.36 10.99
N ALA A 72 13.11 -1.39 11.74
CA ALA A 72 12.42 -0.13 12.04
C ALA A 72 12.06 0.68 10.78
N ALA A 73 12.92 0.66 9.75
CA ALA A 73 12.65 1.32 8.48
C ALA A 73 11.39 0.75 7.79
N GLY A 74 11.18 -0.56 7.89
CA GLY A 74 9.97 -1.21 7.40
C GLY A 74 8.70 -0.78 8.13
N VAL A 75 8.77 -0.63 9.46
CA VAL A 75 7.63 -0.16 10.27
C VAL A 75 7.27 1.29 9.93
N ILE A 76 8.27 2.16 9.80
CA ILE A 76 8.08 3.56 9.38
C ILE A 76 7.46 3.61 7.98
N ALA A 77 7.94 2.78 7.05
CA ALA A 77 7.39 2.70 5.70
C ALA A 77 5.95 2.19 5.69
N LEU A 78 5.59 1.23 6.55
CA LEU A 78 4.22 0.74 6.71
C LEU A 78 3.29 1.86 7.18
N GLU A 79 3.67 2.58 8.24
CA GLU A 79 2.90 3.71 8.76
C GLU A 79 2.66 4.77 7.68
N ARG A 80 3.71 5.16 6.96
CA ARG A 80 3.62 6.14 5.86
C ARG A 80 2.80 5.63 4.67
N THR A 81 2.87 4.33 4.37
CA THR A 81 2.06 3.71 3.32
C THR A 81 0.58 3.75 3.70
N ILE A 82 0.23 3.40 4.94
CA ILE A 82 -1.15 3.43 5.42
C ILE A 82 -1.71 4.86 5.38
N ALA A 83 -0.92 5.84 5.82
CA ALA A 83 -1.29 7.26 5.78
C ALA A 83 -1.49 7.81 4.36
N TYR A 84 -0.94 7.14 3.33
CA TYR A 84 -1.06 7.55 1.93
C TYR A 84 -2.29 6.95 1.23
N ILE A 85 -2.92 5.91 1.79
CA ILE A 85 -4.13 5.32 1.23
C ILE A 85 -5.30 6.32 1.38
N PRO A 86 -6.07 6.61 0.30
CA PRO A 86 -7.17 7.57 0.33
C PRO A 86 -8.38 7.20 1.23
#